data_AF-A0A182GMG8-F1
#
_entry.id   AF-A0A182GMG8-F1
#
_cell.length_a   1.000
_cell.length_b   1.000
_cell.length_c   1.000
_cell.angle_alpha   90.00
_cell.angle_beta   90.00
_cell.angle_gamma   90.00
#
_symmetry.space_group_name_H-M   'P 1'
#
loop_
_entity.id
_entity.type
_entity.pdbx_description
1 polymer ?
#
loop_
_entity_poly.entity_id
_entity_poly.type
_entity_poly.pdbx_seq_one_letter_code
_entity_poly.pdbx_strand_id
1 'polypeptide(L)' 'MKHIDIRYNFIREKIQDGVFKIIYKPTSEQVADIFTKGLARGSFERLRNKLGLFG' A
#
# COMPACT_ATOMS: atom_id res chain seq x y z
N MET A 1 -0.82 -4.57 -24.24
CA MET A 1 0.22 -5.36 -23.52
C MET A 1 1.47 -4.54 -23.19
N LYS A 2 2.11 -3.84 -24.14
CA LYS A 2 3.35 -3.05 -23.88
C LYS A 2 3.32 -2.16 -22.64
N HIS A 3 2.19 -1.54 -22.30
CA HIS A 3 2.08 -0.67 -21.12
C HIS A 3 2.32 -1.37 -19.79
N ILE A 4 1.98 -2.66 -19.66
CA ILE A 4 2.21 -3.43 -18.43
C ILE A 4 3.70 -3.76 -18.30
N ASP A 5 4.30 -4.24 -19.39
CA ASP A 5 5.71 -4.63 -19.44
C ASP A 5 6.64 -3.43 -19.14
N ILE A 6 6.33 -2.26 -19.69
CA ILE A 6 7.09 -1.02 -19.44
C ILE A 6 7.02 -0.64 -17.96
N ARG A 7 5.83 -0.64 -17.34
CA ARG A 7 5.67 -0.28 -15.92
C ARG A 7 6.37 -1.28 -15.01
N TYR A 8 6.28 -2.57 -15.32
CA TYR A 8 6.91 -3.62 -14.53
C TYR A 8 8.44 -3.49 -14.55
N ASN A 9 9.03 -3.32 -15.74
CA ASN A 9 10.48 -3.16 -15.87
C ASN A 9 10.98 -1.90 -15.16
N PHE A 10 10.26 -0.79 -15.29
CA PHE A 10 10.59 0.45 -14.57
C PHE A 10 10.59 0.27 -13.04
N ILE A 11 9.54 -0.34 -12.49
CA ILE A 11 9.45 -0.58 -11.03
C ILE A 11 10.59 -1.50 -10.58
N ARG A 12 10.87 -2.55 -11.35
CA ARG A 12 11.94 -3.51 -11.05
C ARG A 12 13.32 -2.85 -11.05
N GLU A 13 13.61 -2.02 -12.05
CA GLU A 13 14.87 -1.26 -12.13
C GLU A 13 15.03 -0.36 -10.89
N LYS A 14 14.00 0.40 -10.51
CA LYS A 14 14.07 1.29 -9.34
C LYS A 14 14.23 0.55 -8.01
N ILE A 15 13.76 -0.69 -7.91
CA ILE A 15 14.04 -1.55 -6.75
C ILE A 15 15.50 -2.02 -6.76
N GLN A 16 16.02 -2.42 -7.93
CA GLN A 16 17.41 -2.86 -8.09
C GLN A 16 18.41 -1.71 -7.82
N ASP A 17 18.08 -0.50 -8.27
CA ASP A 17 18.82 0.73 -8.01
C ASP A 17 18.76 1.18 -6.53
N GLY A 18 17.96 0.50 -5.70
CA GLY A 18 17.75 0.84 -4.30
C GLY A 18 16.91 2.08 -4.05
N VAL A 19 16.31 2.66 -5.10
CA VAL A 19 15.42 3.84 -5.00
C VAL A 19 14.15 3.50 -4.20
N PHE A 20 13.65 2.28 -4.34
CA PHE A 20 12.51 1.78 -3.56
C PHE A 20 12.86 0.51 -2.80
N LYS A 21 12.39 0.43 -1.54
CA LYS A 21 12.37 -0.81 -0.77
C LYS A 21 10.94 -1.33 -0.68
N ILE A 22 10.70 -2.53 -1.18
CA ILE A 22 9.43 -3.22 -0.98
C ILE A 22 9.45 -3.88 0.40
N ILE A 23 8.41 -3.60 1.18
CA ILE A 23 8.20 -4.21 2.49
C ILE A 23 6.80 -4.80 2.50
N TYR A 24 6.71 -6.09 2.84
CA TYR A 24 5.42 -6.72 3.03
C TYR A 24 4.72 -6.11 4.25
N LYS A 25 3.45 -5.72 4.07
CA LYS A 25 2.55 -5.34 5.15
C LYS A 25 1.25 -6.11 5.03
N PRO A 26 0.77 -6.76 6.10
CA PRO A 26 -0.55 -7.37 6.07
C PRO A 26 -1.62 -6.28 5.97
N THR A 27 -2.78 -6.61 5.38
CA THR A 27 -3.92 -5.70 5.18
C THR A 27 -4.34 -4.97 6.46
N SER A 28 -4.24 -5.64 7.61
CA SER A 28 -4.55 -5.07 8.92
C SER A 28 -3.62 -3.92 9.34
N GLU A 29 -2.48 -3.77 8.69
CA GLU A 29 -1.48 -2.73 8.93
C GLU A 29 -1.29 -1.77 7.74
N GLN A 30 -1.89 -2.06 6.59
CA GLN A 30 -1.76 -1.24 5.40
C GLN A 30 -2.70 -0.03 5.48
N VAL A 31 -2.22 1.04 6.11
CA VAL A 31 -3.00 2.27 6.38
C VAL A 31 -3.62 2.88 5.11
N ALA A 32 -2.95 2.78 3.96
CA ALA A 32 -3.46 3.28 2.68
C ALA A 32 -4.77 2.63 2.22
N ASP A 33 -5.12 1.47 2.77
CA ASP A 33 -6.37 0.77 2.44
C ASP A 33 -7.62 1.59 2.82
N ILE A 34 -7.50 2.50 3.80
CA ILE A 34 -8.62 3.38 4.19
C ILE A 34 -9.07 4.31 3.04
N PHE A 35 -8.17 4.64 2.12
CA PHE A 35 -8.44 5.57 1.01
C PHE A 35 -8.80 4.86 -0.30
N THR A 36 -8.59 3.54 -0.36
CA THR A 36 -8.64 2.78 -1.63
C THR A 36 -9.66 1.64 -1.60
N LYS A 37 -10.19 1.28 -0.42
CA LYS A 37 -11.09 0.13 -0.25
C LYS A 37 -12.32 0.49 0.58
N GLY A 38 -13.44 -0.16 0.28
CA GLY A 38 -14.59 -0.23 1.18
C GLY A 38 -14.32 -1.23 2.30
N LEU A 39 -13.89 -0.76 3.47
CA LEU A 39 -13.52 -1.60 4.61
C LEU A 39 -14.70 -1.87 5.54
N ALA A 40 -14.76 -3.08 6.10
CA ALA A 40 -15.64 -3.38 7.23
C ALA A 40 -15.26 -2.49 8.44
N ARG A 41 -16.25 -2.11 9.25
CA ARG A 41 -16.11 -1.15 10.36
C ARG A 41 -14.89 -1.41 11.25
N GLY A 42 -14.71 -2.64 11.74
CA GLY A 42 -13.57 -2.96 12.63
C GLY A 42 -12.20 -2.79 11.97
N SER A 43 -12.08 -3.08 10.67
CA SER A 43 -10.85 -2.83 9.92
C SER A 43 -10.63 -1.34 9.68
N PHE A 44 -11.70 -0.59 9.39
CA PHE A 44 -11.65 0.86 9.23
C PHE A 44 -11.23 1.54 10.53
N GLU A 45 -11.85 1.22 11.67
CA GLU A 45 -11.52 1.78 12.99
C GLU A 45 -10.06 1.48 13.38
N ARG A 46 -9.59 0.25 13.14
CA ARG A 46 -8.18 -0.11 13.40
C ARG A 46 -7.21 0.74 12.56
N LEU A 47 -7.45 0.89 11.26
CA LEU A 47 -6.57 1.68 10.38
C LEU A 47 -6.69 3.19 10.65
N ARG A 48 -7.89 3.68 10.99
CA ARG A 48 -8.15 5.05 11.43
C ARG A 48 -7.35 5.39 12.70
N ASN A 49 -7.32 4.50 13.68
CA ASN A 49 -6.51 4.67 14.89
C ASN A 49 -5.01 4.70 14.56
N LYS A 50 -4.55 3.90 13.59
CA LYS A 50 -3.16 3.96 13.10
C LYS A 50 -2.82 5.28 12.39
N LEU A 51 -3.81 6.01 11.88
CA LEU A 51 -3.65 7.37 11.35
C LEU A 51 -3.63 8.46 12.44
N GLY A 52 -3.81 8.10 13.72
CA GLY A 52 -3.91 9.07 14.81
C GLY A 52 -5.27 9.77 14.88
N LEU A 53 -6.26 9.31 14.14
CA LEU A 53 -7.62 9.86 14.16
C LEU A 53 -8.46 9.18 15.23
N PHE A 54 -8.14 9.47 16.49
CA PHE A 54 -8.89 8.94 17.64
C PHE A 54 -10.28 9.58 17.71
N GLY A 55 -11.24 8.84 18.24
CA GLY A 55 -12.63 9.24 18.46
C GLY A 55 -13.24 8.40 19.54
#